data_AF-A0A1C5T3E4-F1
#
_entry.id   AF-A0A1C5T3E4-F1
#
_cell.length_a   1.000
_cell.length_b   1.000
_cell.length_c   1.000
_cell.angle_alpha   90.00
_cell.angle_beta   90.00
_cell.angle_gamma   90.00
#
_symmetry.space_group_name_H-M   'P 1'
#
loop_
_entity.id
_entity.type
_entity.pdbx_description
1 polymer ?
#
loop_
_entity_poly.entity_id
_entity_poly.type
_entity_poly.pdbx_seq_one_letter_code
_entity_poly.pdbx_strand_id
1 'polypeptide(L)'
;MRFYHAAPKETMMKIYAEGVLKKSWDGVVYMCKDPIDACKFLVIRGMRQMSVIELELDEKEVEESHDHSETFFKCKAYIKHGDIVLSGDERIFDYDFE
;
A
#
# COMPACT_ATOMS: atom_id res chain seq x y z
N MET A 1 -6.22 5.69 -11.86
CA MET A 1 -7.06 5.39 -10.68
C MET A 1 -6.20 5.49 -9.43
N ARG A 2 -6.79 5.86 -8.28
CA ARG A 2 -6.05 6.02 -7.03
C ARG A 2 -6.04 4.73 -6.22
N PHE A 3 -4.87 4.42 -5.68
CA PHE A 3 -4.63 3.31 -4.78
C PHE A 3 -3.74 3.75 -3.61
N TYR A 4 -3.73 2.95 -2.55
CA TYR A 4 -3.02 3.28 -1.32
C TYR A 4 -2.20 2.09 -0.84
N HIS A 5 -0.94 2.37 -0.48
CA HIS A 5 -0.06 1.39 0.14
C HIS A 5 0.38 1.89 1.52
N ALA A 6 0.27 1.03 2.54
CA ALA A 6 0.68 1.35 3.90
C ALA A 6 2.02 0.67 4.21
N ALA A 7 2.93 1.41 4.84
CA ALA A 7 4.20 0.88 5.33
C ALA A 7 4.55 1.52 6.68
N PRO A 8 5.39 0.88 7.52
CA PRO A 8 5.97 1.54 8.68
C PRO A 8 6.66 2.84 8.26
N LYS A 9 6.63 3.85 9.12
CA LYS A 9 7.14 5.20 8.80
C LYS A 9 8.59 5.19 8.31
N GLU A 10 9.46 4.39 8.93
CA GLU A 10 10.86 4.25 8.49
C GLU A 10 10.97 3.65 7.08
N THR A 11 10.15 2.66 6.77
CA THR A 11 10.10 2.04 5.44
C THR A 11 9.57 3.03 4.41
N MET A 12 8.54 3.81 4.75
CA MET A 12 7.99 4.82 3.84
C MET A 12 9.02 5.90 3.49
N MET A 13 9.82 6.33 4.47
CA MET A 13 10.92 7.27 4.19
C MET A 13 11.94 6.70 3.20
N LYS A 14 12.26 5.40 3.29
CA LYS A 14 13.17 4.73 2.33
C LYS A 14 12.54 4.65 0.94
N ILE A 15 11.27 4.26 0.86
CA ILE A 15 10.51 4.21 -0.41
C ILE A 15 10.54 5.57 -1.12
N TYR A 16 10.24 6.65 -0.38
CA TYR A 16 10.25 7.99 -0.93
C TYR A 16 11.66 8.46 -1.35
N ALA A 17 12.67 8.21 -0.51
CA ALA A 17 14.05 8.59 -0.80
C ALA A 17 14.65 7.83 -2.01
N GLU A 18 14.29 6.57 -2.19
CA GLU A 18 14.71 5.76 -3.34
C GLU A 18 13.88 6.05 -4.61
N GLY A 19 12.74 6.74 -4.48
CA GLY A 19 11.82 7.02 -5.59
C GLY A 19 11.18 5.75 -6.17
N VAL A 20 11.14 4.66 -5.41
CA VAL A 20 10.59 3.38 -5.87
C VAL A 20 9.94 2.62 -4.72
N LEU A 21 8.69 2.22 -4.95
CA LEU A 21 8.00 1.24 -4.13
C LEU A 21 8.31 -0.15 -4.69
N LYS A 22 9.20 -0.87 -4.00
CA LYS A 22 9.66 -2.20 -4.40
C LYS A 22 8.57 -3.25 -4.18
N LYS A 23 8.47 -4.18 -5.12
CA LYS A 23 7.62 -5.37 -5.00
C LYS A 23 8.04 -6.25 -3.83
N SER A 24 7.09 -7.01 -3.29
CA SER A 24 7.34 -8.08 -2.33
C SER A 24 8.02 -9.28 -3.01
N TRP A 25 8.34 -10.30 -2.20
CA TRP A 25 9.09 -11.48 -2.62
C TRP A 25 8.41 -12.29 -3.73
N ASP A 26 7.08 -12.21 -3.83
CA ASP A 26 6.23 -12.83 -4.85
C ASP A 26 6.04 -11.95 -6.10
N GLY A 27 6.72 -10.79 -6.16
CA GLY A 27 6.85 -9.99 -7.36
C GLY A 27 5.73 -8.97 -7.59
N VAL A 28 4.92 -8.67 -6.58
CA VAL A 28 3.82 -7.69 -6.65
C VAL A 28 3.93 -6.59 -5.60
N VAL A 29 3.22 -5.49 -5.80
CA VAL A 29 2.97 -4.47 -4.78
C VAL A 29 1.49 -4.53 -4.41
N TYR A 30 1.20 -4.72 -3.12
CA TYR A 30 -0.15 -4.75 -2.58
C TYR A 30 -0.66 -3.36 -2.26
N MET A 31 -1.92 -3.09 -2.61
CA MET A 31 -2.56 -1.80 -2.40
C MET A 31 -4.07 -1.95 -2.16
N CYS A 32 -4.71 -0.89 -1.67
CA CYS A 32 -6.16 -0.81 -1.47
C CYS A 32 -6.74 0.44 -2.13
N LYS A 33 -8.08 0.51 -2.25
CA LYS A 33 -8.78 1.71 -2.76
C LYS A 33 -9.10 2.73 -1.67
N ASP A 34 -8.93 2.36 -0.40
CA ASP A 34 -9.07 3.22 0.76
C ASP A 34 -7.78 3.17 1.60
N PRO A 35 -7.29 4.30 2.13
CA PRO A 35 -6.07 4.33 2.93
C PRO A 35 -6.19 3.56 4.26
N ILE A 36 -7.35 3.56 4.91
CA ILE A 36 -7.57 2.79 6.15
C ILE A 36 -7.53 1.30 5.86
N ASP A 37 -8.06 0.87 4.70
CA ASP A 37 -8.00 -0.53 4.28
C ASP A 37 -6.55 -1.01 4.14
N ALA A 38 -5.66 -0.19 3.56
CA ALA A 38 -4.24 -0.51 3.48
C ALA A 38 -3.60 -0.67 4.88
N CYS A 39 -4.01 0.15 5.85
CA CYS A 39 -3.51 0.07 7.24
C CYS A 39 -3.91 -1.23 7.95
N LYS A 40 -5.10 -1.79 7.68
CA LYS A 40 -5.62 -3.00 8.38
C LYS A 40 -4.62 -4.17 8.36
N PHE A 41 -3.89 -4.33 7.26
CA PHE A 41 -2.89 -5.39 7.08
C PHE A 41 -1.66 -5.24 7.98
N LEU A 42 -1.33 -4.03 8.40
CA LEU A 42 -0.25 -3.74 9.34
C LEU A 42 -0.76 -3.79 10.79
N VAL A 43 -1.98 -3.28 11.02
CA VAL A 43 -2.62 -3.28 12.35
C VAL A 43 -2.78 -4.70 12.89
N ILE A 44 -3.20 -5.66 12.07
CA ILE A 44 -3.32 -7.06 12.50
C ILE A 44 -1.97 -7.70 12.87
N ARG A 45 -0.86 -7.15 12.37
CA ARG A 45 0.51 -7.56 12.71
C ARG A 45 1.05 -6.86 13.97
N GLY A 46 0.21 -6.08 14.65
CA GLY A 46 0.56 -5.36 15.88
C GLY A 46 1.18 -3.98 15.66
N MET A 47 1.24 -3.48 14.42
CA MET A 47 1.77 -2.15 14.12
C MET A 47 0.67 -1.09 14.31
N ARG A 48 0.95 -0.05 15.10
CA ARG A 48 -0.04 1.01 15.39
C ARG A 48 0.24 2.34 14.68
N GLN A 49 1.49 2.56 14.26
CA GLN A 49 1.91 3.77 13.56
C GLN A 49 2.45 3.41 12.17
N MET A 50 1.88 4.03 11.14
CA MET A 50 2.26 3.79 9.75
C MET A 50 2.03 5.01 8.88
N SER A 51 2.73 5.05 7.75
CA SER A 51 2.49 6.04 6.70
C SER A 51 1.80 5.36 5.53
N VAL A 52 0.95 6.11 4.83
CA VAL A 52 0.26 5.68 3.62
C VAL A 52 0.68 6.57 2.47
N ILE A 53 1.01 5.96 1.33
CA ILE A 53 1.30 6.65 0.07
C ILE A 53 0.13 6.49 -0.90
N GLU A 54 -0.32 7.59 -1.49
CA GLU A 54 -1.30 7.63 -2.58
C GLU A 54 -0.60 7.43 -3.93
N LEU A 55 -1.08 6.46 -4.72
CA LEU A 55 -0.52 6.07 -6.02
C LEU A 55 -1.57 6.28 -7.11
N GLU A 56 -1.19 6.97 -8.19
CA GLU A 56 -2.02 7.11 -9.38
C GLU A 56 -1.53 6.12 -10.47
N LEU A 57 -2.33 5.08 -10.72
CA LEU A 57 -1.97 3.97 -11.63
C LEU A 57 -3.04 3.75 -12.70
N ASP A 58 -2.68 3.23 -13.88
CA ASP A 58 -3.66 2.77 -14.86
C ASP A 58 -4.37 1.53 -14.31
N GLU A 59 -5.72 1.52 -14.38
CA GLU A 59 -6.53 0.40 -13.92
C GLU A 59 -6.19 -0.91 -14.67
N LYS A 60 -5.67 -0.82 -15.90
CA LYS A 60 -5.24 -1.99 -16.69
C LYS A 60 -3.96 -2.65 -16.16
N GLU A 61 -3.19 -1.94 -15.34
CA GLU A 61 -1.94 -2.45 -14.74
C GLU A 61 -2.18 -3.07 -13.35
N VAL A 62 -3.42 -3.06 -12.87
CA VAL A 62 -3.79 -3.44 -11.52
C VAL A 62 -4.82 -4.57 -11.55
N GLU A 63 -4.60 -5.60 -10.75
CA GLU A 63 -5.49 -6.76 -10.62
C GLU A 63 -6.06 -6.85 -9.20
N GLU A 64 -7.27 -7.38 -9.04
CA GLU A 64 -7.83 -7.66 -7.71
C GLU A 64 -7.13 -8.87 -7.10
N SER A 65 -6.71 -8.73 -5.84
CA SER A 65 -6.12 -9.82 -5.06
C SER A 65 -7.16 -10.47 -4.16
N HIS A 66 -7.11 -11.80 -4.08
CA HIS A 66 -7.96 -12.64 -3.24
C HIS A 66 -7.16 -13.39 -2.16
N ASP A 67 -5.97 -12.87 -1.84
CA ASP A 67 -5.01 -13.44 -0.88
C ASP A 67 -5.43 -13.28 0.60
N HIS A 68 -6.54 -12.60 0.87
CA HIS A 68 -7.07 -12.41 2.21
C HIS A 68 -8.60 -12.59 2.24
N SER A 69 -9.11 -12.79 3.46
CA SER A 69 -10.55 -12.92 3.70
C SER A 69 -11.22 -11.54 3.69
N GLU A 70 -11.94 -11.22 2.60
CA GLU A 70 -12.77 -10.00 2.52
C GLU A 70 -13.82 -9.96 3.65
N THR A 71 -14.36 -11.11 4.07
CA THR A 71 -15.33 -11.17 5.17
C THR A 71 -14.74 -10.75 6.52
N PHE A 72 -13.44 -10.99 6.74
CA PHE A 72 -12.72 -10.58 7.94
C PHE A 72 -12.22 -9.14 7.83
N PHE A 73 -11.50 -8.79 6.76
CA PHE A 73 -10.90 -7.46 6.59
C PHE A 73 -11.91 -6.38 6.18
N LYS A 74 -13.07 -6.78 5.65
CA LYS A 74 -14.12 -5.89 5.11
C LYS A 74 -13.57 -4.94 4.03
N CYS A 75 -12.63 -5.41 3.23
CA CYS A 75 -12.05 -4.66 2.12
C CYS A 75 -11.59 -5.59 1.00
N LYS A 76 -11.35 -5.01 -0.18
CA LYS A 76 -10.66 -5.64 -1.30
C LYS A 76 -9.22 -5.18 -1.34
N ALA A 77 -8.33 -6.03 -1.81
CA ALA A 77 -6.94 -5.70 -2.09
C ALA A 77 -6.69 -5.76 -3.59
N TYR A 78 -5.66 -5.06 -4.00
CA TYR A 78 -5.24 -4.95 -5.38
C TYR A 78 -3.74 -5.16 -5.45
N ILE A 79 -3.27 -5.66 -6.59
CA ILE A 79 -1.85 -5.90 -6.85
C ILE A 79 -1.44 -5.23 -8.15
N LYS A 80 -0.20 -4.75 -8.18
CA LYS A 80 0.51 -4.41 -9.41
C LYS A 80 1.76 -5.26 -9.51
N HIS A 81 2.00 -5.85 -10.68
CA HIS A 81 3.22 -6.60 -10.92
C HIS A 81 4.43 -5.68 -11.07
N GLY A 82 5.56 -6.11 -10.51
CA GLY A 82 6.81 -5.36 -10.55
C GLY A 82 6.82 -4.17 -9.59
N ASP A 83 7.90 -3.40 -9.67
CA ASP A 83 8.08 -2.20 -8.85
C ASP A 83 7.18 -1.06 -9.35
N ILE A 84 6.99 -0.06 -8.50
CA ILE A 84 6.30 1.19 -8.85
C ILE A 84 7.29 2.33 -8.71
N VAL A 85 7.65 2.96 -9.83
CA VAL A 85 8.49 4.15 -9.83
C VAL A 85 7.63 5.34 -9.42
N LEU A 86 8.12 6.10 -8.45
CA LEU A 86 7.45 7.28 -7.93
C LEU A 86 7.78 8.50 -8.79
N SER A 87 6.82 9.41 -8.95
CA SER A 87 7.00 10.71 -9.61
C SER A 87 7.68 11.73 -8.68
N GLY A 88 7.62 11.52 -7.35
CA GLY A 88 8.27 12.34 -6.31
C GLY A 88 7.32 13.33 -5.61
N ASP A 89 6.10 13.46 -6.12
CA ASP A 89 5.03 14.36 -5.68
C ASP A 89 3.83 13.59 -5.09
N GLU A 90 4.02 12.31 -4.80
CA GLU A 90 3.02 11.49 -4.11
C GLU A 90 2.66 12.06 -2.75
N ARG A 91 1.37 11.96 -2.42
CA ARG A 91 0.88 12.32 -1.10
C ARG A 91 1.19 11.20 -0.13
N ILE A 92 1.93 11.54 0.93
CA ILE A 92 2.21 10.65 2.05
C ILE A 92 1.61 11.26 3.31
N PHE A 93 0.89 10.45 4.09
CA PHE A 93 0.29 10.88 5.34
C PHE A 93 0.32 9.76 6.38
N ASP A 94 0.32 10.15 7.65
CA ASP A 94 0.50 9.24 8.79
C ASP A 94 -0.85 8.87 9.43
N TYR A 95 -0.95 7.63 9.89
CA TYR A 95 -2.02 7.15 10.77
C TYR A 95 -1.44 6.62 12.08
N ASP A 96 -2.16 6.91 13.16
CA ASP A 96 -1.93 6.34 14.49
C ASP A 96 -3.22 5.68 14.98
N PHE A 97 -3.12 4.40 15.32
CA PHE A 97 -4.23 3.58 15.81
C PHE A 97 -3.94 3.17 17.26
N GLU A 98 -4.21 4.05 18.22
CA GLU A 98 -4.18 3.74 19.65
C GLU A 98 -5.30 2.74 20.03
#